data_AF-A0A444XGW4-F1
#
_entry.id   AF-A0A444XGW4-F1
#
_cell.length_a   1.000
_cell.length_b   1.000
_cell.length_c   1.000
_cell.angle_alpha   90.00
_cell.angle_beta   90.00
_cell.angle_gamma   90.00
#
_symmetry.space_group_name_H-M   'P 1'
#
loop_
_entity.id
_entity.type
_entity.pdbx_description
1 polymer ?
#
loop_
_entity_poly.entity_id
_entity_poly.type
_entity_poly.pdbx_seq_one_letter_code
_entity_poly.pdbx_strand_id
1 'polypeptide(L)'
;MAYFTIVSNYGSYRATSHEFKLVFLHWTTVVAVDEDVIPKTCFNLFPFSDLLNMTQDYDFFANVIGLLTSVGKEKEYAKEGKS
;
A
#
# COMPACT_ATOMS: atom_id res chain seq x y z
N MET A 1 19.00 4.64 7.42
CA MET A 1 19.08 4.64 5.94
C MET A 1 19.59 6.00 5.48
N ALA A 2 20.46 6.05 4.47
CA ALA A 2 21.05 7.29 3.96
C ALA A 2 21.36 7.20 2.45
N TYR A 3 21.63 8.35 1.80
CA TYR A 3 22.00 8.48 0.39
C TYR A 3 20.96 7.95 -0.61
N PHE A 4 19.68 8.25 -0.36
CA PHE A 4 18.56 7.98 -1.27
C PHE A 4 18.06 9.28 -1.90
N THR A 5 17.26 9.17 -2.97
CA THR A 5 16.56 10.30 -3.57
C THR A 5 15.09 10.32 -3.17
N ILE A 6 14.52 11.51 -3.08
CA ILE A 6 13.10 11.76 -2.84
C ILE A 6 12.46 12.22 -4.15
N VAL A 7 11.35 11.61 -4.53
CA VAL A 7 10.55 12.04 -5.69
C VAL A 7 9.08 12.15 -5.29
N SER A 8 8.31 12.92 -6.05
CA SER A 8 6.87 13.02 -5.82
C SER A 8 6.16 11.69 -6.04
N ASN A 9 5.17 11.41 -5.18
CA ASN A 9 4.34 10.22 -5.21
C ASN A 9 3.08 10.47 -6.07
N TYR A 10 3.29 10.63 -7.38
CA TYR A 10 2.25 10.73 -8.40
C TYR A 10 2.19 9.49 -9.29
N GLY A 11 1.06 9.32 -9.99
CA GLY A 11 0.78 8.17 -10.87
C GLY A 11 -0.29 7.26 -10.30
N SER A 12 -0.64 6.21 -11.04
CA SER A 12 -1.72 5.28 -10.69
C SER A 12 -1.39 4.32 -9.54
N TYR A 13 -0.11 4.16 -9.20
CA TYR A 13 0.31 3.31 -8.09
C TYR A 13 0.81 4.14 -6.91
N ARG A 14 -0.05 4.30 -5.90
CA ARG A 14 0.23 5.07 -4.68
C ARG A 14 -0.11 4.23 -3.45
N ALA A 15 0.88 3.51 -2.95
CA ALA A 15 0.71 2.63 -1.80
C ALA A 15 0.49 3.38 -0.47
N THR A 16 0.91 4.64 -0.40
CA THR A 16 0.78 5.50 0.79
C THR A 16 0.25 6.86 0.39
N SER A 17 -0.45 7.54 1.31
CA SER A 17 -0.92 8.92 1.13
C SER A 17 0.19 9.98 1.21
N HIS A 18 1.41 9.61 1.60
CA HIS A 18 2.53 10.52 1.69
C HIS A 18 2.85 11.15 0.32
N GLU A 19 3.14 12.45 0.30
CA GLU A 19 3.36 13.24 -0.92
C GLU A 19 4.61 12.79 -1.70
N PHE A 20 5.55 12.14 -1.01
CA PHE A 20 6.82 11.71 -1.57
C PHE A 20 7.07 10.21 -1.39
N LYS A 21 7.87 9.64 -2.30
CA LYS A 21 8.42 8.29 -2.23
C LYS A 21 9.95 8.32 -2.30
N LEU A 22 10.59 7.33 -1.70
CA LEU A 22 12.04 7.16 -1.71
C LEU A 22 12.45 6.26 -2.86
N VAL A 23 13.54 6.61 -3.53
CA VAL A 23 14.16 5.82 -4.60
C VAL A 23 15.57 5.47 -4.18
N PHE A 24 15.87 4.17 -4.17
CA PHE A 24 17.22 3.69 -3.86
C PHE A 24 18.11 3.88 -5.09
N LEU A 25 19.30 4.41 -4.85
CA LEU A 25 20.36 4.55 -5.83
C LEU A 25 21.48 3.58 -5.49
N HIS A 26 22.43 3.45 -6.40
CA HIS A 26 23.65 2.68 -6.21
C HIS A 26 24.37 2.98 -4.87
N TRP A 27 24.33 4.21 -4.36
CA TRP A 27 25.01 4.62 -3.12
C TRP A 27 24.13 4.56 -1.87
N THR A 28 22.87 4.14 -1.99
CA THR A 28 21.96 4.07 -0.83
C THR A 28 22.47 3.04 0.18
N THR A 29 22.59 3.45 1.43
CA THR A 29 23.03 2.59 2.53
C THR A 29 21.87 2.26 3.46
N VAL A 30 21.68 0.98 3.75
CA VAL A 30 20.70 0.44 4.71
C VAL A 30 21.48 -0.29 5.80
N VAL A 31 21.14 0.01 7.05
CA VAL A 31 21.77 -0.60 8.24
C VAL A 31 20.66 -1.22 9.08
N ALA A 32 20.89 -2.43 9.56
CA ALA A 32 19.96 -3.10 10.47
C ALA A 32 19.91 -2.36 11.81
N VAL A 33 18.73 -2.30 12.41
CA VAL A 33 18.49 -1.74 13.74
C VAL A 33 17.69 -2.74 14.55
N ASP A 34 17.76 -2.64 15.88
CA ASP A 34 16.97 -3.50 16.78
C ASP A 34 15.46 -3.32 16.52
N GLU A 35 14.71 -4.41 16.64
CA GLU A 35 13.29 -4.46 16.28
C GLU A 35 12.42 -3.47 17.06
N ASP A 36 12.81 -3.15 18.29
CA ASP A 36 12.01 -2.33 19.20
C ASP A 36 12.06 -0.83 18.87
N VAL A 37 12.91 -0.43 17.91
CA VAL A 37 13.06 0.97 17.48
C VAL A 37 11.96 1.40 16.51
N ILE A 38 11.36 0.46 15.76
CA ILE A 38 10.39 0.76 14.70
C ILE A 38 9.00 0.26 15.14
N PRO A 39 7.97 1.12 15.10
CA PRO A 39 6.59 0.68 15.35
C PRO A 39 6.19 -0.47 14.42
N LYS A 40 5.78 -1.61 15.00
CA LYS A 40 5.47 -2.84 14.25
C LYS A 40 4.17 -2.76 13.43
N THR A 41 3.31 -1.77 13.68
CA THR A 41 2.02 -1.63 12.98
C THR A 41 1.67 -0.17 12.74
N CYS A 42 1.46 0.19 11.47
CA CYS A 42 0.93 1.49 11.06
C CYS A 42 -0.19 1.26 10.03
N PHE A 43 -1.30 0.65 10.46
CA PHE A 43 -2.48 0.51 9.60
C PHE A 43 -3.38 1.74 9.76
N ASN A 44 -3.62 2.44 8.66
CA ASN A 44 -4.72 3.39 8.59
C ASN A 44 -5.98 2.62 8.17
N LEU A 45 -6.71 2.10 9.16
CA LEU A 45 -7.87 1.24 8.93
C LEU A 45 -9.07 2.07 8.46
N PHE A 46 -9.69 1.61 7.39
CA PHE A 46 -10.88 2.19 6.81
C PHE A 46 -12.11 1.36 7.23
N PRO A 47 -13.16 1.98 7.79
CA PRO A 47 -14.41 1.28 8.06
C PRO A 47 -15.00 0.70 6.78
N PHE A 48 -15.46 -0.54 6.84
CA PHE A 48 -16.06 -1.19 5.68
C PHE A 48 -17.32 -0.45 5.19
N SER A 49 -18.09 0.16 6.10
CA SER A 49 -19.23 1.02 5.78
C SER A 49 -18.86 2.17 4.85
N ASP A 50 -17.68 2.76 5.05
CA ASP A 50 -17.25 3.95 4.33
C ASP A 50 -16.79 3.57 2.92
N LEU A 51 -16.20 2.38 2.76
CA LEU A 51 -15.90 1.80 1.44
C LEU A 51 -17.17 1.52 0.63
N LEU A 52 -18.23 1.01 1.26
CA LEU A 52 -19.49 0.74 0.56
C LEU A 52 -20.17 2.01 0.05
N ASN A 53 -19.96 3.13 0.73
CA ASN A 53 -20.54 4.43 0.39
C ASN A 53 -19.65 5.26 -0.56
N MET A 54 -18.53 4.70 -1.02
CA MET A 54 -17.57 5.40 -1.85
C MET A 54 -18.11 5.56 -3.28
N THR A 55 -18.28 6.80 -3.72
CA THR A 55 -18.87 7.14 -5.03
C THR A 55 -17.86 7.65 -6.05
N GLN A 56 -16.63 7.90 -5.62
CA GLN A 56 -15.53 8.41 -6.44
C GLN A 56 -14.36 7.45 -6.40
N ASP A 57 -13.57 7.45 -7.49
CA ASP A 57 -12.33 6.70 -7.54
C ASP A 57 -11.38 7.22 -6.44
N TYR A 58 -10.84 6.29 -5.65
CA TYR A 58 -9.88 6.60 -4.62
C TYR A 58 -8.47 6.39 -5.14
N ASP A 59 -7.62 7.40 -5.01
CA ASP A 59 -6.26 7.40 -5.55
C ASP A 59 -5.28 6.50 -4.79
N PHE A 60 -5.69 5.87 -3.69
CA PHE A 60 -4.82 5.10 -2.78
C PHE A 60 -5.45 3.75 -2.41
N PHE A 61 -4.64 2.85 -1.85
CA PHE A 61 -5.15 1.61 -1.27
C PHE A 61 -5.82 1.84 0.10
N ALA A 62 -6.82 1.02 0.42
CA ALA A 62 -7.50 1.02 1.71
C ALA A 62 -7.05 -0.20 2.55
N ASN A 63 -6.79 0.03 3.83
CA ASN A 63 -6.58 -1.08 4.78
C ASN A 63 -7.91 -1.39 5.46
N VAL A 64 -8.33 -2.65 5.47
CA VAL A 64 -9.59 -3.07 6.11
C VAL A 64 -9.28 -4.15 7.14
N ILE A 65 -9.99 -4.11 8.26
CA ILE A 65 -10.04 -5.19 9.23
C ILE A 65 -11.47 -5.69 9.35
N GLY A 66 -11.65 -7.00 9.48
CA GLY A 66 -12.97 -7.60 9.58
C GLY A 66 -12.91 -9.06 10.01
N LEU A 67 -14.08 -9.63 10.27
CA LEU A 67 -14.23 -11.04 10.61
C LEU A 67 -14.28 -11.87 9.34
N LEU A 68 -13.40 -12.87 9.22
CA LEU A 68 -13.49 -13.86 8.15
C LEU A 68 -14.67 -14.81 8.43
N THR A 69 -15.74 -14.70 7.65
CA THR A 69 -16.97 -15.49 7.85
C THR A 69 -17.02 -16.77 7.01
N SER A 70 -16.45 -16.74 5.80
CA SER A 70 -16.36 -17.88 4.89
C SER A 70 -15.29 -17.64 3.83
N VAL A 71 -14.85 -18.71 3.17
CA VAL A 71 -13.87 -18.66 2.06
C VAL A 71 -14.46 -19.44 0.88
N GLY A 72 -14.46 -18.82 -0.31
CA GLY A 72 -14.91 -19.45 -1.55
C GLY A 72 -13.86 -20.39 -2.15
N LYS A 73 -14.24 -21.14 -3.19
CA LYS A 73 -13.26 -21.93 -3.97
C LYS A 73 -12.40 -21.01 -4.82
N GLU A 74 -11.12 -21.33 -4.93
CA GLU A 74 -10.18 -20.69 -5.84
C GLU A 74 -10.65 -20.81 -7.29
N LYS A 75 -10.44 -19.76 -8.07
CA LYS A 75 -10.77 -19.69 -9.50
C LYS A 75 -9.66 -18.94 -10.24
N GLU A 76 -9.29 -19.44 -11.41
CA GLU A 76 -8.37 -18.76 -12.31
C GLU A 76 -9.18 -18.00 -13.38
N TYR A 77 -8.78 -16.75 -13.64
CA TYR A 77 -9.41 -15.92 -14.68
C TYR A 77 -8.34 -15.53 -15.69
N ALA A 78 -8.56 -15.85 -16.96
CA ALA A 78 -7.75 -15.36 -18.07
C ALA A 78 -8.24 -13.97 -18.49
N LYS A 79 -7.34 -13.00 -18.65
CA LYS A 79 -7.67 -11.70 -19.24
C LYS A 79 -7.76 -11.87 -20.76
N GLU A 80 -8.97 -11.88 -21.33
CA GLU A 80 -9.13 -11.78 -22.78
C GLU A 80 -8.62 -10.41 -23.22
N GLY A 81 -7.55 -10.40 -24.02
CA GLY A 81 -6.86 -9.18 -24.41
C GLY A 81 -7.74 -8.29 -25.27
N LYS A 82 -8.35 -7.27 -24.67
CA LYS A 82 -8.68 -6.00 -25.34
C LYS A 82 -8.32 -4.86 -24.41
N SER A 83 -7.28 -4.14 -24.81
CA SER A 83 -6.90 -2.83 -24.28
C SER A 83 -7.26 -1.78 -25.32
#